data_AF-A0A498LQR4-F1
#
_entry.id   AF-A0A498LQR4-F1
#
_cell.length_a   1.000
_cell.length_b   1.000
_cell.length_c   1.000
_cell.angle_alpha   90.00
_cell.angle_beta   90.00
_cell.angle_gamma   90.00
#
_symmetry.space_group_name_H-M   'P 1'
#
loop_
_entity.id
_entity.type
_entity.pdbx_description
1 polymer ?
#
loop_
_entity_poly.entity_id
_entity_poly.type
_entity_poly.pdbx_seq_one_letter_code
_entity_poly.pdbx_strand_id
1 'polypeptide(L)'
;MERPHEYICMDEAGFNLTKRRRRGRNVIGHRAIVGVPGQRGGNVTLCAAISNHGVVHHHANLGPYNTHQLLIFLNHMRDALLGQHDEHPIYVVVWDNVSFHRALQVREWFNMNQGFINLCLPPYSPFLNPIEEFFSSWRWKVYERQPYTRVNLLQAMGLACGDIGVEACQAWIRHARGFFPRCLARQNVACDVDEDLWPDPVRRHDAVAE
;
A
#
# COMPACT_ATOMS: atom_id res chain seq x y z
N MET A 1 17.99 23.17 -16.14
CA MET A 1 17.74 21.71 -16.18
C MET A 1 16.55 21.44 -15.30
N GLU A 2 15.52 20.79 -15.83
CA GLU A 2 14.33 20.42 -15.08
C GLU A 2 14.73 19.35 -14.05
N ARG A 3 14.36 19.53 -12.77
CA ARG A 3 14.68 18.53 -11.75
C ARG A 3 13.89 17.25 -12.06
N PRO A 4 14.51 16.06 -11.99
CA PRO A 4 13.80 14.81 -12.22
C PRO A 4 12.70 14.62 -11.17
N HIS A 5 11.63 13.93 -11.55
CA HIS A 5 10.54 13.58 -10.65
C HIS A 5 10.61 12.09 -10.29
N GLU A 6 10.47 11.78 -9.01
CA GLU A 6 10.38 10.41 -8.50
C GLU A 6 9.02 10.19 -7.85
N TYR A 7 8.34 9.10 -8.23
CA TYR A 7 7.04 8.76 -7.67
C TYR A 7 7.20 7.87 -6.44
N ILE A 8 6.51 8.24 -5.37
CA ILE A 8 6.42 7.48 -4.13
C ILE A 8 4.96 7.09 -3.94
N CYS A 9 4.66 5.81 -4.11
CA CYS A 9 3.32 5.26 -3.92
C CYS A 9 3.15 4.93 -2.44
N MET A 10 2.14 5.49 -1.80
CA MET A 10 1.88 5.38 -0.37
C MET A 10 0.42 5.05 -0.13
N ASP A 11 0.14 4.26 0.90
CA ASP A 11 -1.22 4.00 1.38
C ASP A 11 -1.18 3.29 2.76
N GLU A 12 -2.35 3.06 3.33
CA GLU A 12 -2.55 2.25 4.53
C GLU A 12 -3.40 1.00 4.29
N ALA A 13 -3.07 -0.08 4.99
CA ALA A 13 -3.82 -1.32 4.92
C ALA A 13 -4.10 -1.91 6.30
N GLY A 14 -5.35 -2.34 6.52
CA GLY A 14 -5.71 -3.14 7.67
C GLY A 14 -5.08 -4.55 7.60
N PHE A 15 -4.39 -4.93 8.66
CA PHE A 15 -3.88 -6.29 8.85
C PHE A 15 -4.74 -7.04 9.87
N ASN A 16 -5.49 -8.02 9.38
CA ASN A 16 -6.32 -8.84 10.23
C ASN A 16 -5.58 -10.13 10.63
N LEU A 17 -5.34 -10.26 11.94
CA LEU A 17 -4.72 -11.43 12.55
C LEU A 17 -5.58 -12.69 12.53
N THR A 18 -6.82 -12.61 12.07
CA THR A 18 -7.70 -13.78 11.90
C THR A 18 -7.72 -14.29 10.46
N LYS A 19 -7.30 -13.48 9.47
CA LYS A 19 -7.22 -13.90 8.07
C LYS A 19 -6.14 -14.98 7.90
N ARG A 20 -6.50 -16.07 7.23
CA ARG A 20 -5.65 -17.25 6.99
C ARG A 20 -5.86 -17.79 5.58
N ARG A 21 -4.91 -18.61 5.11
CA ARG A 21 -5.12 -19.43 3.92
C ARG A 21 -6.32 -20.34 4.14
N ARG A 22 -7.29 -20.28 3.22
CA ARG A 22 -8.46 -21.18 3.22
C ARG A 22 -8.11 -22.58 2.69
N ARG A 23 -6.99 -22.72 1.98
CA ARG A 23 -6.54 -23.96 1.35
C ARG A 23 -5.10 -24.25 1.76
N GLY A 24 -4.82 -25.50 2.10
CA GLY A 24 -3.48 -26.02 2.41
C GLY A 24 -3.20 -27.28 1.61
N ARG A 25 -1.92 -27.64 1.50
CA ARG A 25 -1.48 -28.91 0.89
C ARG A 25 -0.95 -29.81 2.00
N ASN A 26 -1.25 -31.10 1.92
CA ASN A 26 -0.67 -32.15 2.76
C ASN A 26 -0.43 -33.39 1.89
N VAL A 27 0.31 -34.36 2.42
CA VAL A 27 0.48 -35.68 1.81
C VAL A 27 -0.89 -36.29 1.53
N ILE A 28 -1.02 -36.98 0.39
CA ILE A 28 -2.26 -37.65 0.00
C ILE A 28 -2.72 -38.59 1.14
N GLY A 29 -4.03 -38.58 1.42
CA GLY A 29 -4.62 -39.33 2.53
C GLY A 29 -4.56 -38.64 3.89
N HIS A 30 -3.87 -37.50 4.01
CA HIS A 30 -3.75 -36.77 5.27
C HIS A 30 -4.48 -35.42 5.23
N ARG A 31 -5.22 -35.11 6.30
CA ARG A 31 -5.89 -33.81 6.43
C ARG A 31 -4.86 -32.71 6.66
N ALA A 32 -4.93 -31.62 5.91
CA ALA A 32 -4.15 -30.41 6.22
C ALA A 32 -4.75 -29.75 7.47
N ILE A 33 -4.02 -29.80 8.59
CA ILE A 33 -4.45 -29.22 9.88
C ILE A 33 -3.46 -28.10 10.25
N VAL A 34 -3.99 -26.96 10.67
CA VAL A 34 -3.20 -25.84 11.19
C VAL A 34 -3.80 -25.42 12.54
N GLY A 35 -2.96 -25.34 13.57
CA GLY A 35 -3.36 -24.81 14.87
C GLY A 35 -3.58 -23.30 14.80
N VAL A 36 -4.68 -22.82 15.38
CA VAL A 36 -5.03 -21.39 15.39
C VAL A 36 -5.24 -20.89 16.83
N PRO A 37 -4.73 -19.70 17.18
CA PRO A 37 -5.12 -19.05 18.42
C PRO A 37 -6.61 -18.68 18.38
N GLY A 38 -7.34 -18.91 19.47
CA GLY A 38 -8.76 -18.58 19.57
C GLY A 38 -9.06 -17.08 19.80
N GLN A 39 -8.03 -16.28 20.10
CA GLN A 39 -8.17 -14.84 20.39
C GLN A 39 -8.16 -14.01 19.10
N ARG A 40 -9.15 -13.12 18.94
CA ARG A 40 -9.11 -12.06 17.94
C ARG A 40 -8.12 -11.01 18.44
N GLY A 41 -6.90 -10.99 17.89
CA GLY A 41 -5.94 -9.92 18.19
C GLY A 41 -6.50 -8.55 17.77
N GLY A 42 -5.93 -7.47 18.31
CA GLY A 42 -6.31 -6.11 17.97
C GLY A 42 -6.11 -5.79 16.49
N ASN A 43 -6.82 -4.77 15.98
CA ASN A 43 -6.64 -4.29 14.62
C ASN A 43 -5.22 -3.70 14.48
N VAL A 44 -4.47 -4.20 13.51
CA VAL A 44 -3.15 -3.67 13.16
C VAL A 44 -3.32 -2.92 11.85
N THR A 45 -2.79 -1.72 11.77
CA THR A 45 -2.73 -0.93 10.54
C THR A 45 -1.29 -0.91 10.05
N LEU A 46 -1.11 -1.26 8.78
CA LEU A 46 0.13 -1.12 8.04
C LEU A 46 0.10 0.20 7.28
N CYS A 47 1.23 0.89 7.25
CA CYS A 47 1.44 2.02 6.37
C CYS A 47 2.79 1.83 5.68
N ALA A 48 2.85 2.10 4.38
CA ALA A 48 4.06 1.93 3.61
C ALA A 48 4.14 2.91 2.44
N ALA A 49 5.37 3.18 2.04
CA ALA A 49 5.75 3.98 0.90
C ALA A 49 6.77 3.20 0.08
N ILE A 50 6.52 3.06 -1.22
CA ILE A 50 7.41 2.40 -2.17
C ILE A 50 7.74 3.33 -3.33
N SER A 51 8.94 3.19 -3.88
CA SER A 51 9.37 3.85 -5.10
C SER A 51 9.99 2.85 -6.07
N ASN A 52 10.49 3.34 -7.20
CA ASN A 52 11.22 2.54 -8.17
C ASN A 52 12.55 1.97 -7.62
N HIS A 53 13.00 2.48 -6.46
CA HIS A 53 14.20 2.04 -5.75
C HIS A 53 13.89 1.09 -4.58
N GLY A 54 12.64 0.68 -4.40
CA GLY A 54 12.23 -0.29 -3.38
C GLY A 54 11.31 0.32 -2.33
N VAL A 55 11.35 -0.23 -1.12
CA VAL A 55 10.57 0.29 0.01
C VAL A 55 11.30 1.47 0.63
N VAL A 56 10.64 2.63 0.64
CA VAL A 56 11.19 3.88 1.20
C VAL A 56 11.03 3.90 2.72
N HIS A 57 9.79 3.68 3.19
CA HIS A 57 9.48 3.65 4.60
C HIS A 57 8.25 2.77 4.84
N HIS A 58 8.17 2.13 6.00
CA HIS A 58 7.02 1.33 6.41
C HIS A 58 6.92 1.29 7.93
N HIS A 59 5.72 1.11 8.46
CA HIS A 59 5.52 0.71 9.84
C HIS A 59 4.22 -0.08 10.02
N ALA A 60 4.10 -0.70 11.18
CA ALA A 60 2.90 -1.39 11.62
C ALA A 60 2.50 -0.89 13.02
N ASN A 61 1.30 -0.33 13.13
CA ASN A 61 0.79 0.23 14.38
C ASN A 61 -0.47 -0.51 14.84
N LEU A 62 -0.66 -0.60 16.14
CA LEU A 62 -1.90 -1.11 16.73
C LEU A 62 -2.93 0.02 16.80
N GLY A 63 -4.14 -0.24 16.33
CA GLY A 63 -5.25 0.71 16.36
C GLY A 63 -5.48 1.47 15.05
N PRO A 64 -6.42 2.42 15.07
CA PRO A 64 -6.84 3.16 13.87
C PRO A 64 -5.75 4.10 13.37
N TYR A 65 -5.72 4.30 12.05
CA TYR A 65 -4.87 5.32 11.43
C TYR A 65 -5.57 6.68 11.45
N ASN A 66 -4.82 7.74 11.73
CA ASN A 66 -5.34 9.10 11.76
C ASN A 66 -4.31 10.08 11.19
N THR A 67 -4.73 11.34 11.01
CA THR A 67 -3.87 12.40 10.46
C THR A 67 -2.56 12.59 11.23
N HIS A 68 -2.55 12.38 12.55
CA HIS A 68 -1.33 12.52 13.34
C HIS A 68 -0.31 11.42 13.02
N GLN A 69 -0.76 10.17 12.90
CA GLN A 69 0.09 9.04 12.48
C GLN A 69 0.62 9.23 11.05
N LEU A 70 -0.23 9.75 10.16
CA LEU A 70 0.16 10.11 8.79
C LEU A 70 1.28 11.16 8.76
N LEU A 71 1.18 12.23 9.56
CA LEU A 71 2.22 13.27 9.63
C LEU A 71 3.54 12.73 10.19
N ILE A 72 3.49 11.84 11.18
CA ILE A 72 4.69 11.15 11.68
C ILE A 72 5.32 10.32 10.57
N PHE A 73 4.51 9.57 9.81
CA PHE A 73 4.98 8.78 8.68
C PHE A 73 5.67 9.65 7.62
N LEU A 74 5.02 10.75 7.22
CA LEU A 74 5.56 11.68 6.22
C LEU A 74 6.90 12.28 6.66
N ASN A 75 7.04 12.64 7.94
CA ASN A 75 8.32 13.13 8.48
C ASN A 75 9.41 12.05 8.41
N HIS A 76 9.14 10.84 8.87
CA HIS A 76 10.13 9.75 8.80
C HIS A 76 10.49 9.37 7.36
N MET A 77 9.52 9.35 6.45
CA MET A 77 9.74 9.13 5.03
C MET A 77 10.63 10.23 4.43
N ARG A 78 10.34 11.50 4.72
CA ARG A 78 11.17 12.63 4.29
C ARG A 78 12.60 12.49 4.80
N ASP A 79 12.77 12.20 6.09
CA ASP A 79 14.10 12.08 6.70
C ASP A 79 14.89 10.90 6.06
N ALA A 80 14.20 9.80 5.73
CA ALA A 80 14.79 8.66 5.03
C ALA A 80 15.22 8.98 3.59
N LEU A 81 14.53 9.90 2.90
CA LEU A 81 14.82 10.31 1.52
C LEU A 81 15.90 11.40 1.45
N LEU A 82 15.79 12.41 2.31
CA LEU A 82 16.70 13.55 2.33
C LEU A 82 18.02 13.24 3.03
N GLY A 83 18.04 12.25 3.94
CA GLY A 83 19.27 11.83 4.61
C GLY A 83 20.30 11.16 3.69
N GLN A 84 20.00 10.92 2.41
CA GLN A 84 20.85 10.12 1.52
C GLN A 84 21.80 10.94 0.63
N HIS A 85 21.50 12.19 0.29
CA HIS A 85 22.26 13.01 -0.69
C HIS A 85 22.04 14.52 -0.47
N ASP A 86 22.82 15.40 -1.11
CA ASP A 86 22.59 16.86 -1.09
C ASP A 86 21.71 17.33 -2.28
N GLU A 87 21.72 16.57 -3.38
CA GLU A 87 20.83 16.77 -4.54
C GLU A 87 19.76 15.68 -4.58
N HIS A 88 18.51 16.10 -4.74
CA HIS A 88 17.36 15.20 -4.78
C HIS A 88 16.41 15.52 -5.92
N PRO A 89 15.70 14.50 -6.44
CA PRO A 89 14.57 14.72 -7.32
C PRO A 89 13.43 15.44 -6.58
N ILE A 90 12.44 15.89 -7.34
CA ILE A 90 11.13 16.24 -6.79
C ILE A 90 10.38 14.95 -6.52
N TYR A 91 10.00 14.70 -5.27
CA TYR A 91 9.23 13.53 -4.87
C TYR A 91 7.73 13.79 -5.05
N VAL A 92 7.06 12.95 -5.83
CA VAL A 92 5.61 12.99 -6.03
C VAL A 92 5.00 11.87 -5.19
N VAL A 93 4.37 12.23 -4.07
CA VAL A 93 3.65 11.30 -3.21
C VAL A 93 2.28 11.01 -3.81
N VAL A 94 2.04 9.74 -4.13
CA VAL A 94 0.84 9.24 -4.80
C VAL A 94 0.08 8.34 -3.84
N TRP A 95 -1.19 8.64 -3.60
CA TRP A 95 -2.08 7.85 -2.73
C TRP A 95 -3.53 7.99 -3.16
N ASP A 96 -4.44 7.28 -2.50
CA ASP A 96 -5.87 7.40 -2.75
C ASP A 96 -6.44 8.78 -2.30
N ASN A 97 -7.71 9.02 -2.63
CA ASN A 97 -8.38 10.30 -2.41
C ASN A 97 -9.25 10.32 -1.14
N VAL A 98 -8.79 9.69 -0.06
CA VAL A 98 -9.51 9.75 1.23
C VAL A 98 -9.44 11.13 1.87
N SER A 99 -10.43 11.43 2.71
CA SER A 99 -10.61 12.75 3.29
C SER A 99 -9.41 13.20 4.15
N PHE A 100 -8.76 12.28 4.87
CA PHE A 100 -7.66 12.63 5.77
C PHE A 100 -6.34 12.90 5.02
N HIS A 101 -6.14 12.41 3.79
CA HIS A 101 -5.04 12.84 2.91
C HIS A 101 -5.18 14.32 2.48
N ARG A 102 -6.40 14.85 2.55
CA ARG A 102 -6.71 16.25 2.21
C ARG A 102 -6.86 17.14 3.44
N ALA A 103 -6.56 16.62 4.63
CA ALA A 103 -6.62 17.39 5.87
C ALA A 103 -5.69 18.62 5.78
N LEU A 104 -6.10 19.72 6.43
CA LEU A 104 -5.35 20.98 6.41
C LEU A 104 -3.88 20.78 6.80
N GLN A 105 -3.64 20.01 7.86
CA GLN A 105 -2.29 19.73 8.36
C GLN A 105 -1.41 18.99 7.34
N VAL A 106 -2.00 18.09 6.54
CA VAL A 106 -1.28 17.37 5.48
C VAL A 106 -0.90 18.34 4.36
N ARG A 107 -1.83 19.22 3.96
CA ARG A 107 -1.56 20.27 2.96
C ARG A 107 -0.47 21.23 3.43
N GLU A 108 -0.52 21.65 4.69
CA GLU A 108 0.52 22.48 5.31
C GLU A 108 1.87 21.78 5.31
N TRP A 109 1.91 20.48 5.60
CA TRP A 109 3.14 19.70 5.51
C TRP A 109 3.75 19.75 4.11
N PHE A 110 2.98 19.52 3.04
CA PHE A 110 3.52 19.64 1.67
C PHE A 110 3.97 21.05 1.32
N ASN A 111 3.26 22.09 1.79
CA ASN A 111 3.66 23.48 1.57
C ASN A 111 4.99 23.84 2.24
N MET A 112 5.27 23.25 3.41
CA MET A 112 6.51 23.49 4.17
C MET A 112 7.70 22.67 3.65
N ASN A 113 7.46 21.51 3.05
CA ASN A 113 8.52 20.61 2.58
C ASN A 113 8.71 20.77 1.06
N GLN A 114 9.44 21.82 0.67
CA GLN A 114 9.80 22.07 -0.73
C GLN A 114 10.52 20.84 -1.32
N GLY A 115 10.06 20.40 -2.49
CA GLY A 115 10.55 19.17 -3.14
C GLY A 115 9.58 17.99 -3.02
N PHE A 116 8.50 18.10 -2.26
CA PHE A 116 7.43 17.11 -2.21
C PHE A 116 6.14 17.64 -2.85
N ILE A 117 5.48 16.80 -3.66
CA ILE A 117 4.21 17.10 -4.33
C ILE A 117 3.18 16.06 -3.89
N ASN A 118 1.97 16.51 -3.54
CA ASN A 118 0.83 15.65 -3.24
C ASN A 118 0.03 15.35 -4.52
N LEU A 119 -0.15 14.08 -4.85
CA LEU A 119 -0.97 13.61 -5.97
C LEU A 119 -2.00 12.58 -5.47
N CYS A 120 -3.27 12.98 -5.42
CA CYS A 120 -4.37 12.06 -5.14
C CYS A 120 -4.84 11.36 -6.42
N LEU A 121 -4.97 10.03 -6.37
CA LEU A 121 -5.55 9.24 -7.45
C LEU A 121 -7.06 9.48 -7.59
N PRO A 122 -7.65 9.24 -8.77
CA PRO A 122 -9.10 9.24 -8.91
C PRO A 122 -9.78 8.27 -7.93
N PRO A 123 -11.01 8.55 -7.48
CA PRO A 123 -11.78 7.62 -6.67
C PRO A 123 -11.87 6.22 -7.30
N TYR A 124 -11.96 5.19 -6.46
CA TYR A 124 -12.15 3.79 -6.88
C TYR A 124 -11.12 3.28 -7.90
N SER A 125 -9.90 3.81 -7.88
CA SER A 125 -8.83 3.43 -8.81
C SER A 125 -7.63 2.75 -8.12
N PRO A 126 -7.82 1.71 -7.28
CA PRO A 126 -6.72 1.06 -6.55
C PRO A 126 -5.70 0.40 -7.49
N PHE A 127 -6.11 0.00 -8.69
CA PHE A 127 -5.24 -0.55 -9.74
C PHE A 127 -4.19 0.45 -10.26
N LEU A 128 -4.38 1.75 -10.01
CA LEU A 128 -3.40 2.78 -10.31
C LEU A 128 -2.38 2.99 -9.19
N ASN A 129 -2.56 2.33 -8.03
CA ASN A 129 -1.66 2.44 -6.89
C ASN A 129 -0.86 1.12 -6.70
N PRO A 130 0.43 1.08 -7.12
CA PRO A 130 1.31 -0.10 -6.94
C PRO A 130 1.40 -0.63 -5.50
N ILE A 131 1.12 0.21 -4.51
CA ILE A 131 1.20 -0.18 -3.09
C ILE A 131 0.19 -1.29 -2.73
N GLU A 132 -0.88 -1.46 -3.50
CA GLU A 132 -1.90 -2.50 -3.27
C GLU A 132 -1.34 -3.91 -3.50
N GLU A 133 -0.50 -4.07 -4.53
CA GLU A 133 0.22 -5.30 -4.80
C GLU A 133 1.32 -5.56 -3.76
N PHE A 134 1.98 -4.48 -3.31
CA PHE A 134 2.94 -4.53 -2.20
C PHE A 134 2.26 -5.04 -0.92
N PHE A 135 1.12 -4.48 -0.51
CA PHE A 135 0.40 -4.94 0.68
C PHE A 135 -0.08 -6.39 0.57
N SER A 136 -0.51 -6.79 -0.62
CA SER A 136 -0.88 -8.18 -0.88
C SER A 136 0.31 -9.12 -0.68
N SER A 137 1.47 -8.77 -1.23
CA SER A 137 2.72 -9.53 -1.07
C SER A 137 3.25 -9.54 0.36
N TRP A 138 3.28 -8.37 1.01
CA TRP A 138 3.76 -8.20 2.38
C TRP A 138 2.92 -9.02 3.36
N ARG A 139 1.58 -8.96 3.25
CA ARG A 139 0.66 -9.77 4.07
C ARG A 139 0.97 -11.27 3.95
N TRP A 140 1.18 -11.75 2.72
CA TRP A 140 1.48 -13.16 2.49
C TRP A 140 2.78 -13.60 3.15
N LYS A 141 3.85 -12.81 3.02
CA LYS A 141 5.14 -13.06 3.67
C LYS A 141 5.03 -13.04 5.20
N VAL A 142 4.22 -12.14 5.77
CA VAL A 142 3.93 -12.14 7.22
C VAL A 142 3.23 -13.42 7.65
N TYR A 143 2.24 -13.90 6.89
CA TYR A 143 1.54 -15.14 7.22
C TYR A 143 2.45 -16.38 7.14
N GLU A 144 3.39 -16.43 6.17
CA GLU A 144 4.34 -17.51 6.02
C GLU A 144 5.28 -17.66 7.23
N ARG A 145 5.59 -16.55 7.90
CA ARG A 145 6.44 -16.52 9.10
C ARG A 145 5.77 -17.00 10.39
N GLN A 146 4.49 -17.38 10.34
CA GLN A 146 3.73 -17.90 11.49
C GLN A 146 3.84 -17.01 12.75
N PRO A 147 3.33 -15.77 12.72
CA PRO A 147 3.52 -14.77 13.78
C PRO A 147 2.80 -15.13 15.10
N TYR A 148 2.07 -16.24 15.14
CA TYR A 148 1.34 -16.74 16.32
C TYR A 148 2.14 -17.72 17.16
N THR A 149 3.28 -18.19 16.65
CA THR A 149 3.98 -19.35 17.20
C THR A 149 5.50 -19.20 17.23
N ARG A 150 6.08 -18.32 16.41
CA ARG A 150 7.55 -18.25 16.26
C ARG A 150 8.18 -16.88 16.49
N VAL A 151 7.51 -15.79 16.11
CA VAL A 151 8.08 -14.44 16.11
C VAL A 151 6.99 -13.46 16.52
N ASN A 152 7.33 -12.41 17.28
CA ASN A 152 6.39 -11.31 17.56
C ASN A 152 5.85 -10.73 16.24
N LEU A 153 4.55 -10.43 16.17
CA LEU A 153 3.90 -9.95 14.95
C LEU A 153 4.60 -8.76 14.29
N LEU A 154 4.99 -7.74 15.09
CA LEU A 154 5.64 -6.54 14.57
C LEU A 154 7.03 -6.87 14.00
N GLN A 155 7.75 -7.78 14.65
CA GLN A 155 9.02 -8.27 14.16
C GLN A 155 8.84 -9.11 12.88
N ALA A 156 7.80 -9.94 12.80
CA ALA A 156 7.48 -10.68 11.58
C ALA A 156 7.11 -9.74 10.42
N MET A 157 6.44 -8.63 10.69
CA MET A 157 6.14 -7.57 9.72
C MET A 157 7.40 -6.89 9.21
N GLY A 158 8.30 -6.47 10.10
CA GLY A 158 9.57 -5.87 9.70
C GLY A 158 10.43 -6.82 8.85
N LEU A 159 10.58 -8.08 9.28
CA LEU A 159 11.34 -9.08 8.52
C LEU A 159 10.70 -9.39 7.16
N ALA A 160 9.38 -9.53 7.10
CA ALA A 160 8.67 -9.78 5.84
C ALA A 160 8.81 -8.62 4.84
N CYS A 161 8.88 -7.38 5.32
CA CYS A 161 9.11 -6.23 4.47
C CYS A 161 10.54 -6.25 3.89
N GLY A 162 11.53 -6.67 4.68
CA GLY A 162 12.91 -6.81 4.22
C GLY A 162 13.12 -7.86 3.13
N ASP A 163 12.20 -8.82 2.97
CA ASP A 163 12.26 -9.83 1.90
C ASP A 163 11.67 -9.32 0.56
N ILE A 164 11.24 -8.07 0.48
CA ILE A 164 10.68 -7.48 -0.74
C ILE A 164 11.82 -6.84 -1.53
N GLY A 165 12.16 -7.49 -2.66
CA GLY A 165 13.18 -6.99 -3.57
C GLY A 165 12.74 -5.75 -4.35
N VAL A 166 13.71 -4.94 -4.76
CA VAL A 166 13.50 -3.73 -5.56
C VAL A 166 12.81 -4.06 -6.89
N GLU A 167 13.15 -5.20 -7.49
CA GLU A 167 12.60 -5.68 -8.75
C GLU A 167 11.09 -5.91 -8.66
N ALA A 168 10.58 -6.32 -7.49
CA ALA A 168 9.15 -6.48 -7.25
C ALA A 168 8.44 -5.11 -7.26
N CYS A 169 8.99 -4.11 -6.56
CA CYS A 169 8.46 -2.74 -6.59
C CYS A 169 8.43 -2.18 -8.01
N GLN A 170 9.52 -2.36 -8.77
CA GLN A 170 9.59 -1.94 -10.17
C GLN A 170 8.53 -2.64 -11.04
N ALA A 171 8.31 -3.95 -10.81
CA ALA A 171 7.30 -4.71 -11.54
C ALA A 171 5.88 -4.19 -11.26
N TRP A 172 5.52 -3.93 -10.00
CA TRP A 172 4.21 -3.38 -9.62
C TRP A 172 4.00 -1.97 -10.18
N ILE A 173 5.03 -1.12 -10.13
CA ILE A 173 4.98 0.22 -10.74
C ILE A 173 4.76 0.12 -12.25
N ARG A 174 5.47 -0.79 -12.94
CA ARG A 174 5.24 -1.02 -14.38
C ARG A 174 3.83 -1.55 -14.65
N HIS A 175 3.32 -2.45 -13.80
CA HIS A 175 1.99 -3.02 -13.94
C HIS A 175 0.90 -1.94 -13.82
N ALA A 176 0.93 -1.11 -12.77
CA ALA A 176 -0.01 0.01 -12.59
C ALA A 176 0.03 0.99 -13.78
N ARG A 177 1.24 1.32 -14.27
CA ARG A 177 1.42 2.18 -15.45
C ARG A 177 0.83 1.59 -16.73
N GLY A 178 0.70 0.27 -16.82
CA GLY A 178 0.06 -0.41 -17.94
C GLY A 178 -1.41 -0.01 -18.13
N PHE A 179 -2.08 0.47 -17.08
CA PHE A 179 -3.46 0.94 -17.15
C PHE A 179 -3.59 2.39 -17.64
N PHE A 180 -2.52 3.20 -17.58
CA PHE A 180 -2.60 4.63 -17.88
C PHE A 180 -3.14 4.94 -19.29
N PRO A 181 -2.71 4.26 -20.38
CA PRO A 181 -3.24 4.52 -21.71
C PRO A 181 -4.76 4.31 -21.80
N ARG A 182 -5.28 3.28 -21.10
CA ARG A 182 -6.72 2.99 -21.05
C ARG A 182 -7.48 4.08 -20.30
N CYS A 183 -6.95 4.52 -19.15
CA CYS A 183 -7.54 5.61 -18.37
C CYS A 183 -7.55 6.94 -19.15
N LEU A 184 -6.43 7.28 -19.83
CA LEU A 184 -6.33 8.48 -20.66
C LEU A 184 -7.29 8.44 -21.85
N ALA A 185 -7.50 7.25 -22.42
CA ALA A 185 -8.50 7.01 -23.46
C ALA A 185 -9.94 6.90 -22.93
N ARG A 186 -10.16 7.10 -21.62
CA ARG A 186 -11.46 6.98 -20.93
C ARG A 186 -12.16 5.64 -21.17
N GLN A 187 -11.37 4.58 -21.33
CA GLN A 187 -11.89 3.23 -21.47
C GLN A 187 -12.31 2.69 -20.11
N ASN A 188 -13.34 1.85 -20.09
CA ASN A 188 -13.71 1.11 -18.89
C ASN A 188 -12.58 0.14 -18.51
N VAL A 189 -12.04 0.30 -17.30
CA VAL A 189 -11.04 -0.60 -16.73
C VAL A 189 -11.73 -1.44 -15.68
N ALA A 190 -12.38 -2.52 -16.12
CA ALA A 190 -12.86 -3.54 -15.20
C ALA A 190 -11.66 -4.19 -14.52
N CYS A 191 -11.56 -4.01 -13.20
CA CYS A 191 -10.62 -4.72 -12.35
C CYS A 191 -11.33 -5.92 -11.74
N ASP A 192 -10.62 -7.00 -11.40
CA ASP A 192 -11.21 -8.17 -10.72
C ASP A 192 -11.96 -7.76 -9.43
N VAL A 193 -11.50 -6.68 -8.78
CA VAL A 193 -12.13 -6.05 -7.62
C VAL A 193 -13.54 -5.53 -7.94
N ASP A 194 -13.74 -4.96 -9.13
CA ASP A 194 -15.06 -4.47 -9.59
C ASP A 194 -16.01 -5.62 -9.89
N GLU A 195 -15.49 -6.78 -10.33
CA GLU A 195 -16.32 -7.97 -10.54
C GLU A 195 -16.79 -8.60 -9.23
N ASP A 196 -15.91 -8.63 -8.22
CA ASP A 196 -16.22 -9.18 -6.90
C ASP A 196 -17.13 -8.26 -6.07
N LEU A 197 -16.95 -6.94 -6.13
CA LEU A 197 -17.74 -5.99 -5.35
C LEU A 197 -18.98 -5.47 -6.11
N TRP A 198 -18.92 -5.30 -7.42
CA TRP A 198 -20.01 -4.84 -8.30
C TRP A 198 -20.24 -5.81 -9.47
N PRO A 199 -20.83 -7.00 -9.20
CA PRO A 199 -21.03 -8.03 -10.22
C PRO A 199 -21.96 -7.59 -11.35
N ASP A 200 -22.80 -6.57 -11.13
CA ASP A 200 -23.64 -5.95 -12.13
C ASP A 200 -22.88 -4.84 -12.90
N PRO A 201 -22.56 -5.03 -14.19
CA PRO A 201 -21.81 -4.06 -14.99
C PRO A 201 -22.50 -2.71 -15.12
N VAL A 202 -23.83 -2.65 -15.03
CA VAL A 202 -24.60 -1.40 -15.17
C VAL A 202 -24.32 -0.46 -14.00
N ARG A 203 -23.98 -1.01 -12.83
CA ARG A 203 -23.66 -0.27 -11.60
C ARG A 203 -22.21 0.20 -11.53
N ARG A 204 -21.36 -0.16 -12.50
CA ARG A 204 -19.95 0.26 -12.57
C ARG A 204 -19.75 1.62 -13.26
N HIS A 205 -20.82 2.28 -13.67
CA HIS A 205 -20.75 3.60 -14.30
C HIS A 205 -20.82 4.69 -13.24
N ASP A 206 -19.91 5.66 -13.32
CA ASP A 206 -20.03 6.90 -12.57
C ASP A 206 -21.29 7.65 -13.01
N ALA A 207 -21.99 8.27 -12.06
CA ALA A 207 -23.04 9.22 -12.39
C ALA A 207 -22.45 10.33 -13.27
N VAL A 208 -23.09 10.60 -14.41
CA VAL A 208 -22.67 11.69 -15.29
C VAL A 208 -22.74 12.98 -14.49
N ALA A 209 -21.59 13.60 -14.26
CA ALA A 209 -21.53 14.90 -13.60
C ALA A 209 -22.22 15.94 -14.50
N GLU A 210 -23.24 16.60 -13.97
CA GLU A 210 -23.78 17.87 -14.50
C GLU A 210 -22.78 19.02 -14.29
#